data_AF-A0A352W757-F1
#
_entry.id   AF-A0A352W757-F1
#
_cell.length_a   1.000
_cell.length_b   1.000
_cell.length_c   1.000
_cell.angle_alpha   90.00
_cell.angle_beta   90.00
_cell.angle_gamma   90.00
#
_symmetry.space_group_name_H-M   'P 1'
#
loop_
_entity.id
_entity.type
_entity.pdbx_description
1 polymer ?
#
loop_
_entity_poly.entity_id
_entity_poly.type
_entity_poly.pdbx_seq_one_letter_code
_entity_poly.pdbx_strand_id
1 'polypeptide(L)' 'MEHLAEKVDQCSLFRDISRAELAAMLHCLQPVVRKYHKDELLTVEGEPLSALGIVVAGNAAVTKESVAGSRLIMTLL' A
#
# COMPACT_ATOMS: atom_id res chain seq x y z
N MET A 1 9.47 -12.81 -7.11
CA MET A 1 8.70 -11.72 -7.73
C MET A 1 7.32 -12.16 -8.21
N GLU A 2 7.15 -13.42 -8.67
CA GLU A 2 5.88 -13.90 -9.24
C GLU A 2 4.65 -13.76 -8.33
N HIS A 3 4.81 -13.90 -7.00
CA HIS A 3 3.68 -13.79 -6.06
C HIS A 3 3.27 -12.33 -5.74
N LEU A 4 4.15 -11.36 -6.01
CA LEU A 4 3.84 -9.93 -5.83
C LEU A 4 2.93 -9.43 -6.96
N ALA A 5 3.25 -9.82 -8.20
CA ALA A 5 2.49 -9.43 -9.38
C ALA A 5 1.02 -9.88 -9.31
N GLU A 6 0.75 -11.05 -8.73
CA GLU A 6 -0.60 -11.58 -8.58
C GLU A 6 -1.51 -10.73 -7.68
N LYS A 7 -0.97 -10.18 -6.59
CA LYS A 7 -1.71 -9.30 -5.68
C LYS A 7 -1.87 -7.89 -6.23
N VAL A 8 -0.86 -7.41 -6.94
CA VAL A 8 -0.90 -6.09 -7.59
C VAL A 8 -1.92 -6.05 -8.72
N ASP A 9 -2.09 -7.15 -9.46
CA ASP A 9 -3.07 -7.29 -10.56
C ASP A 9 -4.53 -7.13 -10.09
N GLN A 10 -4.81 -7.39 -8.81
CA GLN A 10 -6.14 -7.20 -8.21
C GLN A 10 -6.43 -5.74 -7.85
N CYS A 11 -5.42 -4.87 -7.84
CA CYS A 11 -5.59 -3.47 -7.53
C CYS A 11 -6.27 -2.76 -8.71
N SER A 12 -7.33 -1.99 -8.42
CA SER A 12 -8.08 -1.27 -9.45
C SER A 12 -7.24 -0.27 -10.26
N LEU A 13 -6.08 0.13 -9.75
CA LEU A 13 -5.13 0.98 -10.45
C LEU A 13 -4.60 0.35 -11.74
N PHE A 14 -4.50 -0.99 -11.80
CA PHE A 14 -4.01 -1.74 -12.96
C PHE A 14 -5.13 -2.42 -13.73
N ARG A 15 -6.37 -1.95 -13.58
CA ARG A 15 -7.49 -2.45 -14.38
C ARG A 15 -7.16 -2.29 -15.87
N ASP A 16 -7.52 -3.30 -16.64
CA ASP A 16 -7.32 -3.38 -18.09
C ASP A 16 -5.85 -3.45 -18.55
N ILE A 17 -4.91 -3.64 -17.62
CA ILE A 17 -3.50 -3.93 -17.93
C ILE A 17 -3.31 -5.45 -17.92
N SER A 18 -2.77 -6.00 -19.01
CA SER A 18 -2.49 -7.44 -19.05
C SER A 18 -1.36 -7.80 -18.09
N ARG A 19 -1.33 -9.06 -17.63
CA ARG A 19 -0.28 -9.55 -16.73
C ARG A 19 1.14 -9.38 -17.29
N ALA A 20 1.30 -9.48 -18.62
CA ALA A 20 2.58 -9.29 -19.29
C ALA A 20 3.02 -7.82 -19.26
N GLU A 21 2.10 -6.89 -19.50
CA GLU A 21 2.35 -5.45 -19.41
C GLU A 21 2.64 -5.04 -17.97
N LEU A 22 1.87 -5.56 -16.99
CA LEU A 22 2.11 -5.31 -15.58
C LEU A 22 3.50 -5.80 -15.16
N ALA A 23 3.90 -7.00 -15.58
CA ALA A 23 5.23 -7.53 -15.29
C ALA A 23 6.34 -6.64 -15.88
N ALA A 24 6.17 -6.16 -17.11
CA ALA A 24 7.12 -5.23 -17.73
C ALA A 24 7.17 -3.87 -17.00
N MET A 25 6.02 -3.33 -16.57
CA MET A 25 5.94 -2.10 -15.78
C MET A 25 6.65 -2.26 -14.44
N LEU A 26 6.38 -3.33 -13.69
CA LEU A 26 7.03 -3.60 -12.40
C LEU A 26 8.54 -3.80 -12.57
N HIS A 27 8.98 -4.41 -13.66
CA HIS A 27 10.40 -4.53 -14.00
C HIS A 27 11.04 -3.15 -14.25
N CYS A 28 10.33 -2.22 -14.89
CA CYS A 28 10.81 -0.86 -15.13
C CYS A 28 10.83 -0.01 -13.84
N LEU A 29 9.76 -0.07 -13.06
CA LEU A 29 9.57 0.73 -11.85
C LEU A 29 10.47 0.32 -10.68
N GLN A 30 10.94 -0.94 -10.66
CA GLN A 30 11.76 -1.50 -9.58
C GLN A 30 11.17 -1.19 -8.18
N PRO A 31 9.92 -1.60 -7.90
CA PRO A 31 9.25 -1.24 -6.65
C PRO A 31 9.94 -1.88 -5.44
N VAL A 32 9.95 -1.15 -4.33
CA VAL A 32 10.52 -1.63 -3.06
C VAL A 32 9.44 -2.32 -2.24
N VAL A 33 9.69 -3.55 -1.81
CA VAL A 33 8.82 -4.27 -0.86
C VAL A 33 9.25 -3.93 0.56
N ARG A 34 8.32 -3.36 1.34
CA ARG A 34 8.52 -3.09 2.77
C ARG A 34 7.67 -4.04 3.61
N LYS A 35 8.18 -4.39 4.79
CA LYS A 35 7.49 -5.21 5.79
C LYS A 35 7.37 -4.38 7.06
N TYR A 36 6.22 -4.50 7.71
CA TYR A 36 5.92 -3.80 8.95
C TYR A 36 5.43 -4.81 9.99
N HIS A 37 5.75 -4.55 11.25
CA HIS A 37 5.21 -5.29 12.38
C HIS A 37 3.78 -4.84 12.69
N LYS A 38 3.05 -5.70 13.40
CA LYS A 38 1.73 -5.32 13.92
C LYS A 38 1.88 -4.06 14.79
N ASP A 39 0.95 -3.12 14.60
CA ASP A 39 0.88 -1.84 15.31
C ASP A 39 2.05 -0.86 15.00
N GLU A 40 2.85 -1.14 13.97
CA GLU A 40 3.87 -0.20 13.46
C GLU A 40 3.22 0.93 12.64
N LEU A 41 3.76 2.15 12.78
CA LEU A 41 3.32 3.31 11.99
C LEU A 41 3.94 3.26 10.59
N LEU A 42 3.10 3.22 9.56
CA LEU A 42 3.55 3.22 8.17
C LEU A 42 3.93 4.64 7.69
N THR A 43 3.16 5.65 8.10
CA THR A 43 3.36 7.07 7.79
C THR A 43 2.50 7.91 8.73
N VAL A 44 2.85 9.19 8.92
CA VAL A 44 2.15 10.12 9.81
C VAL A 44 1.69 11.38 9.06
N GLU A 45 0.51 11.90 9.42
CA GLU A 45 -0.01 13.16 8.89
C GLU A 45 1.02 14.29 9.06
N GLY A 46 1.27 15.04 7.99
CA GLY A 46 2.24 16.15 7.98
C GLY A 46 3.65 15.75 7.50
N GLU A 47 3.95 14.46 7.38
CA GLU A 47 5.19 14.01 6.76
C GLU A 47 5.16 14.23 5.23
N PRO A 48 6.31 14.51 4.58
CA PRO A 48 6.38 14.57 3.13
C PRO A 48 5.94 13.24 2.50
N LEU A 49 5.10 13.31 1.48
CA LEU A 49 4.74 12.14 0.69
C LEU A 49 5.93 11.71 -0.17
N SER A 50 6.69 10.72 0.32
CA SER A 50 7.90 10.23 -0.36
C SER A 50 7.65 9.10 -1.34
N ALA A 51 6.52 8.39 -1.22
CA ALA A 51 6.19 7.23 -2.05
C ALA A 51 4.69 6.90 -2.01
N LEU A 52 4.23 6.17 -3.04
CA LEU A 52 2.94 5.48 -3.05
C LEU A 52 3.18 3.96 -2.96
N GLY A 53 2.30 3.26 -2.25
CA GLY A 53 2.42 1.82 -2.04
C GLY A 53 1.08 1.10 -2.12
N ILE A 54 1.14 -0.23 -2.26
CA ILE A 54 -0.02 -1.11 -2.33
C ILE A 54 0.13 -2.15 -1.23
N VAL A 55 -0.93 -2.36 -0.45
CA VAL A 55 -0.97 -3.44 0.55
C VAL A 55 -1.13 -4.77 -0.19
N VAL A 56 -0.07 -5.58 -0.19
CA VAL A 56 -0.05 -6.88 -0.89
C VAL A 56 -0.28 -8.06 0.05
N ALA A 57 -0.14 -7.85 1.36
CA ALA A 57 -0.39 -8.83 2.40
C ALA A 57 -0.66 -8.13 3.75
N GLY A 58 -1.57 -8.67 4.54
CA GLY A 58 -2.00 -8.08 5.81
C GLY A 58 -3.11 -7.04 5.62
N ASN A 59 -3.33 -6.21 6.65
CA ASN A 59 -4.26 -5.09 6.62
C ASN A 59 -3.59 -3.86 7.22
N ALA A 60 -3.98 -2.67 6.78
CA ALA A 60 -3.59 -1.41 7.39
C ALA A 60 -4.83 -0.60 7.78
N ALA A 61 -4.74 0.15 8.87
CA ALA A 61 -5.79 1.06 9.29
C ALA A 61 -5.33 2.50 9.10
N VAL A 62 -6.11 3.29 8.38
CA VAL A 62 -5.93 4.74 8.34
C VAL A 62 -6.65 5.30 9.56
N THR A 63 -5.90 5.85 10.50
CA THR A 63 -6.45 6.37 11.75
C THR A 63 -6.18 7.86 11.89
N LYS A 64 -7.15 8.58 12.46
CA LYS A 64 -6.99 9.98 12.87
C LYS A 64 -7.20 10.10 14.37
N GLU A 65 -6.33 10.83 15.05
CA GLU A 65 -6.55 11.20 16.45
C GLU A 65 -7.52 12.39 16.54
N SER A 66 -8.49 12.27 17.44
CA SER A 66 -9.40 13.35 17.77
C SER A 66 -8.75 14.34 18.74
N VAL A 67 -9.34 15.53 18.85
CA VAL A 67 -8.91 16.54 19.83
C VAL A 67 -9.00 16.05 21.28
N ALA A 68 -9.82 15.03 21.55
CA ALA A 68 -9.96 14.41 22.86
C ALA A 68 -8.99 13.23 23.08
N GLY A 69 -8.09 12.94 22.14
CA GLY A 69 -7.12 11.85 22.23
C GLY A 69 -7.64 10.46 21.86
N SER A 70 -8.88 10.36 21.37
CA SER A 70 -9.43 9.09 20.87
C SER A 70 -8.99 8.83 19.42
N ARG A 71 -8.81 7.56 19.04
CA ARG A 71 -8.49 7.17 17.66
C ARG A 71 -9.75 6.83 16.87
N LEU A 72 -9.92 7.48 15.73
CA LEU A 72 -10.95 7.18 14.74
C LEU A 72 -10.33 6.37 13.60
N ILE A 73 -10.85 5.17 13.33
CA ILE A 73 -10.51 4.42 12.13
C ILE A 73 -11.31 5.03 10.96
N MET A 74 -10.61 5.65 10.02
CA MET A 74 -11.20 6.26 8.84
C MET A 74 -11.48 5.23 7.74
N THR A 75 -10.54 4.32 7.52
CA THR A 75 -10.70 3.20 6.58
C THR A 75 -9.76 2.06 6.95
N LEU A 76 -10.11 0.86 6.47
CA LEU A 76 -9.24 -0.30 6.45
C LEU A 76 -8.79 -0.54 5.00
N LEU A 77 -7.51 -0.88 4.83
CA LEU A 77 -6.85 -1.17 3.56
C LEU A 77 -6.35 -2.61 3.55
#